data_AF-A0A9D2KX79-F1
#
_entry.id   AF-A0A9D2KX79-F1
#
_cell.length_a   1.000
_cell.length_b   1.000
_cell.length_c   1.000
_cell.angle_alpha   90.00
_cell.angle_beta   90.00
_cell.angle_gamma   90.00
#
_symmetry.space_group_name_H-M   'P 1'
#
loop_
_entity.id
_entity.type
_entity.pdbx_description
1 polymer ?
#
loop_
_entity_poly.entity_id
_entity_poly.type
_entity_poly.pdbx_seq_one_letter_code
_entity_poly.pdbx_strand_id
1 'polypeptide(L)' 'MEQKTELPEELYADEAVCFIADRYSVTPQQLLHYFLSGKTSTEVLKPPVQTTIPLKPNEIEILKGLYEAVKD' A
#
# COMPACT_ATOMS: atom_id res chain seq x y z
N MET A 1 1.17 -9.87 19.43
CA MET A 1 1.16 -8.39 19.40
C MET A 1 1.49 -8.02 17.98
N GLU A 2 0.45 -7.79 17.19
CA GLU A 2 0.56 -7.58 15.75
C GLU A 2 1.29 -6.26 15.54
N GLN A 3 2.44 -6.33 14.87
CA GLN A 3 3.26 -5.17 14.52
C GLN A 3 2.44 -4.33 13.55
N LYS A 4 1.69 -3.40 14.14
CA LYS A 4 1.00 -2.32 13.49
C LYS A 4 2.12 -1.43 12.92
N THR A 5 2.58 -1.75 11.72
CA THR A 5 3.29 -0.81 10.84
C THR A 5 2.26 0.26 10.45
N GLU A 6 1.92 1.11 11.42
CA GLU A 6 0.98 2.21 11.24
C GLU A 6 1.70 3.20 10.34
N LEU A 7 1.45 3.07 9.03
CA LEU A 7 1.76 4.14 8.10
C LEU A 7 1.15 5.42 8.65
N PRO A 8 1.83 6.55 8.45
CA PRO A 8 1.35 7.84 8.91
C PRO A 8 -0.05 8.11 8.37
N GLU A 9 -0.92 8.64 9.23
CA GLU A 9 -2.33 8.87 8.91
C GLU A 9 -2.51 9.82 7.71
N GLU A 10 -1.53 10.71 7.50
CA GLU A 10 -1.41 11.58 6.34
C GLU A 10 -1.38 10.80 5.02
N LEU A 11 -0.75 9.63 5.00
CA LEU A 11 -0.71 8.78 3.80
C LEU A 11 -2.06 8.10 3.53
N TYR A 12 -2.82 7.78 4.58
CA TYR A 12 -4.19 7.24 4.41
C TYR A 12 -5.19 8.30 3.96
N ALA A 13 -4.99 9.56 4.38
CA ALA A 13 -5.82 10.71 4.03
C ALA A 13 -5.41 11.38 2.71
N ASP A 14 -4.29 10.97 2.11
CA ASP A 14 -3.81 11.53 0.85
C ASP A 14 -4.82 11.31 -0.29
N GLU A 15 -5.05 12.36 -1.08
CA GLU A 15 -6.04 12.37 -2.16
C GLU A 15 -5.71 11.32 -3.23
N ALA A 16 -4.43 11.14 -3.57
CA ALA A 16 -4.04 10.16 -4.58
C ALA A 16 -4.18 8.73 -4.05
N VAL A 17 -3.87 8.48 -2.78
CA VAL A 17 -4.10 7.18 -2.15
C VAL A 17 -5.59 6.85 -2.11
N CYS A 18 -6.44 7.81 -1.69
CA CYS A 18 -7.89 7.64 -1.70
C CYS A 18 -8.44 7.40 -3.11
N PHE A 19 -7.96 8.16 -4.10
CA PHE A 19 -8.38 8.01 -5.49
C PHE A 19 -8.03 6.63 -6.07
N ILE A 20 -6.83 6.12 -5.78
CA ILE A 20 -6.42 4.78 -6.20
C ILE A 20 -7.24 3.73 -5.43
N ALA A 21 -7.44 3.90 -4.12
CA ALA A 21 -8.19 2.95 -3.30
C ALA A 21 -9.64 2.80 -3.76
N ASP A 22 -10.30 3.92 -4.08
CA ASP A 22 -11.65 3.96 -4.64
C ASP A 22 -11.76 3.20 -5.97
N ARG A 23 -10.79 3.41 -6.88
CA ARG A 23 -10.71 2.69 -8.17
C ARG A 23 -10.68 1.17 -7.99
N TYR A 24 -10.04 0.68 -6.93
CA TYR A 24 -9.96 -0.75 -6.63
C TYR A 24 -11.03 -1.22 -5.63
N SER A 25 -11.96 -0.33 -5.22
CA SER A 25 -12.99 -0.59 -4.22
C SER A 25 -12.43 -1.16 -2.91
N VAL A 26 -11.27 -0.65 -2.49
CA VAL A 26 -10.61 -0.99 -1.24
C VAL A 26 -10.44 0.24 -0.38
N THR A 27 -10.09 0.05 0.89
CA THR A 27 -9.72 1.19 1.73
C THR A 27 -8.26 1.63 1.44
N PRO A 28 -7.91 2.91 1.66
CA PRO A 28 -6.53 3.40 1.57
C PRO A 28 -5.56 2.55 2.40
N GLN A 29 -6.02 2.08 3.56
CA GLN A 29 -5.28 1.18 4.44
C GLN A 29 -4.98 -0.16 3.78
N GLN A 30 -5.99 -0.79 3.19
CA GLN A 30 -5.80 -2.04 2.45
C GLN A 30 -4.87 -1.85 1.26
N LEU A 31 -5.08 -0.79 0.46
CA LEU A 31 -4.24 -0.45 -0.69
C LEU A 31 -2.77 -0.38 -0.31
N LEU A 32 -2.44 0.40 0.73
CA LEU A 32 -1.07 0.57 1.18
C LEU A 32 -0.51 -0.68 1.84
N HIS A 33 -1.33 -1.44 2.57
CA HIS A 33 -0.94 -2.74 3.10
C HIS A 33 -0.56 -3.72 1.99
N TYR A 34 -1.30 -3.74 0.88
CA TYR A 34 -0.96 -4.52 -0.31
C TYR A 34 0.32 -4.00 -0.98
N PHE A 35 0.47 -2.68 -1.12
CA PHE A 35 1.69 -2.06 -1.65
C PHE A 35 2.94 -2.43 -0.85
N LEU A 36 2.86 -2.42 0.49
CA LEU A 36 3.97 -2.83 1.37
C LEU A 36 4.21 -4.34 1.33
N SER A 37 3.15 -5.15 1.34
CA SER A 37 3.25 -6.62 1.30
C SER A 37 3.86 -7.14 -0.02
N GLY A 38 3.61 -6.43 -1.12
CA GLY A 38 4.25 -6.71 -2.41
C GLY A 38 5.75 -6.37 -2.43
N LYS A 39 6.22 -5.50 -1.52
CA LYS A 39 7.62 -5.09 -1.38
C LYS A 39 8.43 -6.02 -0.48
N THR A 40 7.79 -6.61 0.54
CA THR A 40 8.43 -7.47 1.55
C THR A 40 8.49 -8.95 1.17
N SER A 41 7.93 -9.35 0.03
CA SER A 41 8.02 -10.74 -0.47
C SER A 41 9.38 -11.06 -1.10
N THR A 42 10.46 -10.73 -0.40
CA THR A 42 11.73 -11.47 -0.48
C THR A 42 11.87 -12.13 0.88
N GLU A 43 11.75 -13.46 0.89
CA GLU A 43 11.88 -14.39 2.02
C GLU A 43 10.61 -14.86 2.75
N VAL A 44 10.19 -16.04 2.29
CA VAL A 44 9.88 -17.23 3.09
C VAL A 44 8.46 -17.35 3.72
N LEU A 45 7.75 -18.35 3.16
CA LEU A 45 6.67 -19.17 3.74
C LEU A 45 5.23 -18.59 3.80
N LYS A 46 4.49 -18.99 2.74
CA LYS A 46 3.07 -19.41 2.66
C LYS A 46 2.12 -18.41 1.98
N PRO A 47 1.26 -18.87 1.04
CA PRO A 47 0.25 -18.04 0.42
C PRO A 47 -0.98 -17.98 1.33
N PRO A 48 -1.60 -16.80 1.46
CA PRO A 48 -3.04 -16.75 1.40
C PRO A 48 -3.38 -15.81 0.26
N VAL A 49 -3.96 -16.36 -0.81
CA VAL A 49 -4.68 -15.66 -1.89
C VAL A 49 -4.04 -14.31 -2.22
N GLN A 50 -3.09 -14.33 -3.17
CA GLN A 50 -2.46 -13.16 -3.76
C GLN A 50 -3.53 -12.21 -4.32
N THR A 51 -4.19 -11.42 -3.48
CA THR A 51 -4.92 -10.21 -3.86
C THR A 51 -3.88 -9.12 -4.04
N THR A 52 -2.92 -9.37 -4.92
CA THR A 52 -2.04 -8.32 -5.43
C THR A 52 -2.96 -7.44 -6.27
N ILE A 53 -3.36 -6.29 -5.71
CA ILE A 53 -4.08 -5.30 -6.50
C ILE A 53 -3.18 -4.99 -7.71
N PRO A 54 -3.67 -5.16 -8.96
CA PRO A 54 -2.87 -4.93 -10.14
C PRO A 54 -2.73 -3.42 -10.36
N LEU A 55 -1.94 -2.79 -9.51
CA LEU A 55 -1.62 -1.36 -9.57
C LEU A 55 -0.85 -1.09 -10.85
N LYS A 56 -1.24 -0.02 -11.54
CA LYS A 56 -0.52 0.45 -12.72
C LYS A 56 0.85 0.98 -12.29
N PRO A 57 1.86 0.94 -13.18
CA PRO A 57 3.18 1.50 -12.88
C PRO A 57 3.14 2.95 -12.38
N ASN A 58 2.26 3.79 -12.95
CA ASN A 58 2.09 5.17 -12.49
C ASN A 58 1.54 5.26 -11.05
N GLU A 59 0.62 4.36 -10.67
CA GLU A 59 0.02 4.35 -9.33
C GLU A 59 1.05 3.87 -8.31
N ILE A 60 1.87 2.89 -8.69
CA ILE A 60 2.99 2.41 -7.87
C ILE A 60 4.01 3.53 -7.63
N GLU A 61 4.36 4.30 -8.66
CA GLU A 61 5.30 5.43 -8.52
C GLU A 61 4.74 6.53 -7.62
N ILE A 62 3.44 6.86 -7.75
CA ILE A 62 2.78 7.83 -6.87
C ILE A 62 2.80 7.35 -5.42
N LEU A 63 2.35 6.11 -5.15
CA LEU A 63 2.35 5.54 -3.80
C LEU A 63 3.77 5.45 -3.22
N LYS A 64 4.77 5.17 -4.06
CA LYS A 64 6.19 5.16 -3.65
C LYS A 64 6.67 6.55 -3.29
N GLY A 65 6.39 7.56 -4.12
CA GLY A 65 6.78 8.94 -3.86
C GLY A 65 6.16 9.47 -2.57
N LEU A 66 4.87 9.20 -2.34
CA LEU A 66 4.19 9.57 -1.10
C LEU A 66 4.77 8.83 0.10
N TYR A 67 4.96 7.51 0.00
CA TYR A 67 5.56 6.72 1.09
C TYR A 67 6.98 7.18 1.45
N GLU A 68 7.78 7.61 0.47
CA GLU A 68 9.10 8.19 0.71
C GLU A 68 9.00 9.58 1.33
N ALA A 69 8.04 10.41 0.89
CA ALA A 69 7.82 11.75 1.43
C ALA A 69 7.40 11.76 2.91
N VAL A 70 6.71 10.74 3.40
CA VAL A 70 6.36 10.64 4.84
C VAL A 70 7.37 9.82 5.67
N LYS A 71 8.45 9.34 5.05
CA LYS A 71 9.58 8.71 5.76
C LYS A 71 10.70 9.69 6.11
N ASP A 72 10.71 10.84 5.47
CA ASP A 72 11.65 11.95 5.68
C ASP A 72 11.10 12.92 6.74
#